data_AF-A0A0L8HW53-F1
#
_entry.id   AF-A0A0L8HW53-F1
#
_cell.length_a   1.000
_cell.length_b   1.000
_cell.length_c   1.000
_cell.angle_alpha   90.00
_cell.angle_beta   90.00
_cell.angle_gamma   90.00
#
_symmetry.space_group_name_H-M   'P 1'
#
loop_
_entity.id
_entity.type
_entity.pdbx_description
1 polymer ?
#
loop_
_entity_poly.entity_id
_entity_poly.type
_entity_poly.pdbx_seq_one_letter_code
_entity_poly.pdbx_strand_id
1 'polypeptide(L)' 'MKLRKVTVYEATERSKCPREKYEELHQKQRAVIEFLVAEGETPVNIHRRLKNVFEDNTLDYSNVCRWVRRLKDEKV' A
#
# COMPACT_ATOMS: atom_id res chain seq x y z
N MET A 1 -45.85 20.92 8.73
CA MET A 1 -44.68 21.55 8.11
C MET A 1 -43.86 22.28 9.16
N LYS A 2 -42.63 21.86 9.45
CA LYS A 2 -41.63 22.71 10.11
C LYS A 2 -40.22 22.24 9.76
N LEU A 3 -39.63 23.03 8.86
CA LEU A 3 -38.22 23.31 8.59
C LEU A 3 -37.18 22.23 8.86
N ARG A 4 -36.59 21.75 7.75
CA ARG A 4 -35.30 21.06 7.68
C ARG A 4 -34.22 21.93 8.33
N LYS A 5 -33.54 21.40 9.34
CA LYS A 5 -32.15 21.77 9.63
C LYS A 5 -31.28 20.69 9.04
N VAL A 6 -30.94 20.82 7.76
CA VAL A 6 -29.79 20.12 7.19
C VAL A 6 -28.57 20.81 7.81
N THR A 7 -28.18 20.34 8.97
CA THR A 7 -26.91 20.71 9.60
C THR A 7 -25.80 20.16 8.72
N VAL A 8 -25.08 21.07 8.06
CA VAL A 8 -23.64 21.19 7.69
C VAL A 8 -22.66 20.01 7.92
N TYR A 9 -23.04 18.87 8.51
CA TYR A 9 -22.20 17.68 8.69
C TYR A 9 -22.01 16.86 7.39
N GLU A 10 -22.02 17.52 6.22
CA GLU A 10 -21.71 16.93 4.91
C GLU A 10 -20.28 17.22 4.42
N ALA A 11 -19.35 17.74 5.25
CA ALA A 11 -18.08 18.27 4.72
C ALA A 11 -16.76 17.66 5.23
N THR A 12 -16.75 16.61 6.06
CA THR A 12 -15.49 16.06 6.61
C THR A 12 -15.35 14.53 6.66
N GLU A 13 -16.08 13.76 5.85
CA GLU A 13 -15.79 12.31 5.67
C GLU A 13 -14.50 12.04 4.86
N ARG A 14 -13.59 13.01 4.79
CA ARG A 14 -12.22 12.82 4.33
C ARG A 14 -11.32 12.58 5.56
N SER A 15 -11.54 11.49 6.29
CA SER A 15 -10.77 11.21 7.50
C SER A 15 -10.56 9.71 7.73
N LYS A 16 -9.40 9.25 7.24
CA LYS A 16 -8.65 8.04 7.61
C LYS A 16 -9.38 6.70 7.44
N CYS A 17 -8.99 5.91 6.44
CA CYS A 17 -9.22 4.47 6.52
C CYS A 17 -8.64 3.95 7.86
N PRO A 18 -9.28 2.96 8.53
CA PRO A 18 -8.81 2.46 9.81
C PRO A 18 -7.33 2.05 9.71
N ARG A 19 -6.50 2.44 10.70
CA ARG A 19 -5.05 2.14 10.71
C ARG A 19 -4.76 0.65 10.49
N GLU A 20 -5.65 -0.21 10.99
CA GLU A 20 -5.62 -1.67 10.83
C GLU A 20 -5.72 -2.10 9.36
N LYS A 21 -6.53 -1.40 8.55
CA LYS A 21 -6.66 -1.65 7.11
C LYS A 21 -5.37 -1.33 6.34
N TYR A 22 -4.63 -0.31 6.78
CA TYR A 22 -3.33 0.05 6.19
C TYR A 22 -2.22 -0.96 6.55
N GLU A 23 -2.25 -1.50 7.78
CA GLU A 23 -1.30 -2.51 8.23
C GLU A 23 -1.46 -3.82 7.44
N GLU A 24 -2.70 -4.30 7.27
CA GLU A 24 -2.99 -5.50 6.47
C GLU A 24 -2.53 -5.33 5.01
N LEU A 25 -2.71 -4.12 4.45
CA LEU A 25 -2.30 -3.82 3.09
C LEU A 25 -0.78 -3.82 2.90
N HIS A 26 -0.05 -3.27 3.86
CA HIS A 26 1.42 -3.31 3.86
C HIS A 26 1.94 -4.74 4.00
N GLN A 27 1.30 -5.57 4.82
CA GLN A 27 1.66 -6.99 4.95
C GLN A 27 1.44 -7.74 3.64
N LYS A 28 0.31 -7.52 2.96
CA LYS A 28 0.03 -8.11 1.64
C LYS A 28 1.07 -7.70 0.59
N GLN A 29 1.42 -6.41 0.53
CA GLN A 29 2.44 -5.92 -0.38
C GLN A 29 3.83 -6.50 -0.08
N ARG A 30 4.20 -6.64 1.20
CA ARG A 30 5.48 -7.25 1.61
C ARG A 30 5.55 -8.71 1.22
N ALA A 31 4.49 -9.49 1.43
CA ALA A 31 4.43 -10.88 0.99
C ALA A 31 4.62 -11.02 -0.54
N VAL A 32 4.01 -10.12 -1.33
CA VAL A 32 4.21 -10.08 -2.79
C VAL A 32 5.66 -9.73 -3.14
N ILE A 33 6.27 -8.75 -2.46
CA ILE A 33 7.68 -8.39 -2.68
C ILE A 33 8.59 -9.58 -2.38
N GLU A 34 8.40 -10.26 -1.25
CA GLU A 34 9.19 -11.43 -0.84
C GLU A 34 9.10 -12.56 -1.87
N PHE A 35 7.88 -12.87 -2.34
CA PHE A 35 7.65 -13.87 -3.38
C PHE A 35 8.38 -13.51 -4.68
N LEU A 36 8.21 -12.28 -5.18
CA LEU A 36 8.82 -11.86 -6.45
C LEU A 36 10.35 -11.75 -6.37
N VAL A 37 10.90 -11.34 -5.23
CA VAL A 37 12.35 -11.36 -5.00
C VAL A 37 12.88 -12.80 -5.02
N ALA A 38 12.14 -13.76 -4.46
CA ALA A 38 12.52 -15.16 -4.53
C ALA A 38 12.46 -15.73 -5.96
N GLU A 39 11.56 -15.24 -6.81
CA GLU A 39 11.52 -15.55 -8.25
C GLU A 39 12.64 -14.86 -9.05
N GLY A 40 13.40 -13.94 -8.43
CA GLY A 40 14.51 -13.23 -9.08
C GLY A 40 14.09 -11.97 -9.85
N GLU A 41 12.90 -11.43 -9.59
CA GLU A 41 12.41 -10.23 -10.26
C GLU A 41 13.20 -8.95 -9.91
N THR A 42 13.16 -7.99 -10.83
CA THR A 42 13.83 -6.69 -10.64
C THR A 42 12.95 -5.72 -9.83
N PRO A 43 13.53 -4.81 -9.02
CA PRO A 43 12.75 -3.82 -8.26
C PRO A 43 11.79 -2.99 -9.11
N VAL A 44 12.17 -2.68 -10.36
CA VAL A 44 11.34 -1.93 -11.32
C VAL A 44 10.09 -2.72 -11.71
N ASN A 45 10.25 -4.01 -12.04
CA ASN A 45 9.14 -4.89 -12.37
C ASN A 45 8.24 -5.12 -11.16
N ILE A 46 8.82 -5.34 -9.97
CA ILE A 46 8.08 -5.49 -8.73
C ILE A 46 7.19 -4.28 -8.48
N HIS A 47 7.75 -3.07 -8.53
CA HIS A 47 6.98 -1.85 -8.32
C HIS A 47 5.88 -1.66 -9.39
N ARG A 48 6.16 -1.97 -10.66
CA ARG A 48 5.14 -1.92 -11.73
C ARG A 48 3.99 -2.89 -11.44
N ARG A 49 4.29 -4.13 -11.02
CA ARG A 49 3.28 -5.15 -10.70
C ARG A 49 2.47 -4.76 -9.48
N LEU A 50 3.12 -4.25 -8.42
CA LEU A 50 2.42 -3.74 -7.24
C LEU A 50 1.50 -2.58 -7.61
N LYS A 51 1.96 -1.62 -8.44
CA LYS A 51 1.15 -0.49 -8.88
C LYS A 51 -0.11 -0.90 -9.63
N ASN A 52 -0.02 -1.96 -10.43
CA ASN A 52 -1.19 -2.49 -11.14
C ASN A 52 -2.21 -3.19 -10.24
N VAL A 53 -1.82 -3.66 -9.05
CA VAL A 53 -2.69 -4.42 -8.13
C VAL A 53 -3.22 -3.55 -7.00
N PHE A 54 -2.38 -2.67 -6.44
CA PHE A 54 -2.67 -1.87 -5.26
C PHE A 54 -2.97 -0.40 -5.58
N GLU A 55 -2.77 0.01 -6.84
CA GLU A 55 -3.10 1.34 -7.37
C GLU A 55 -2.51 2.47 -6.50
N ASP A 56 -3.34 3.37 -6.01
CA ASP A 56 -2.92 4.51 -5.19
C ASP A 56 -2.39 4.11 -3.81
N ASN A 57 -2.60 2.87 -3.38
CA ASN A 57 -2.11 2.37 -2.10
C ASN A 57 -0.75 1.65 -2.19
N THR A 58 -0.14 1.69 -3.36
CA THR A 58 1.14 1.03 -3.62
C THR A 58 2.27 1.68 -2.83
N LEU A 59 3.17 0.85 -2.27
CA LEU A 59 4.42 1.33 -1.70
C LEU A 59 5.25 2.07 -2.76
N ASP A 60 5.83 3.20 -2.37
CA ASP A 60 6.73 3.95 -3.21
C ASP A 60 7.94 3.10 -3.62
N TYR A 61 8.46 3.40 -4.81
CA TYR A 61 9.59 2.71 -5.40
C TYR A 61 10.80 2.63 -4.46
N SER A 62 11.09 3.69 -3.70
CA SER A 62 12.21 3.72 -2.76
C SER A 62 12.03 2.73 -1.61
N ASN A 63 10.81 2.57 -1.08
CA ASN A 63 10.51 1.52 -0.11
C ASN A 63 10.64 0.12 -0.72
N VAL A 64 10.17 -0.10 -1.95
CA VAL A 64 10.35 -1.38 -2.65
C VAL A 64 11.84 -1.71 -2.79
N CYS A 65 12.67 -0.78 -3.27
CA CYS A 65 14.11 -0.97 -3.38
C CYS A 65 14.77 -1.29 -2.04
N ARG A 66 14.37 -0.61 -0.96
CA ARG A 66 14.89 -0.88 0.39
C ARG A 66 14.57 -2.30 0.84
N TRP A 67 13.34 -2.77 0.60
CA TRP A 67 12.91 -4.12 0.92
C TRP A 67 13.66 -5.18 0.13
N VAL A 68 13.77 -4.99 -1.19
CA VAL A 68 14.50 -5.92 -2.07
C VAL A 68 15.96 -6.06 -1.64
N ARG A 69 16.61 -4.95 -1.23
CA ARG A 69 18.00 -4.99 -0.73
C ARG A 69 18.11 -5.82 0.55
N ARG A 70 17.27 -5.55 1.55
CA ARG A 70 17.25 -6.30 2.82
C ARG A 70 17.09 -7.80 2.61
N LEU A 71 16.14 -8.20 1.77
CA LEU A 71 15.88 -9.61 1.47
C LEU A 71 17.02 -10.31 0.74
N LYS A 72 17.83 -9.55 -0.03
CA LYS A 72 19.04 -10.09 -0.67
C LYS A 72 20.18 -10.21 0.33
N ASP A 73 20.32 -9.23 1.21
CA ASP A 73 21.36 -9.21 2.24
C ASP A 73 21.13 -10.31 3.31
N GLU A 74 19.88 -10.66 3.62
CA GLU A 74 19.53 -11.77 4.54
C GLU A 74 19.79 -13.18 3.98
N LYS A 75 19.96 -13.31 2.65
CA LYS A 75 20.27 -14.59 1.99
C LYS A 75 21.78 -14.82 1.81
N VAL A 76 22.63 -13.93 2.32
CA VAL A 76 24.11 -14.00 2.31
C VAL A 76 24.63 -14.58 3.61
#